data_AF-A0A0C6EHG1-F1
#
_entry.id   AF-A0A0C6EHG1-F1
#
_cell.length_a   1.000
_cell.length_b   1.000
_cell.length_c   1.000
_cell.angle_alpha   90.00
_cell.angle_beta   90.00
_cell.angle_gamma   90.00
#
_symmetry.space_group_name_H-M   'P 1'
#
loop_
_entity.id
_entity.type
_entity.pdbx_description
1 polymer ?
#
loop_
_entity_poly.entity_id
_entity_poly.type
_entity_poly.pdbx_seq_one_letter_code
_entity_poly.pdbx_strand_id
1 'polypeptide(L)'
;MTLLDNDLKTEETDLLPELTSYPDQGCEFSKTCLDCPLPVCVFDQPRGRQRWLKRQRDKEIVSLFQGGQDERELADRFRLSIRTIQRVLKKSLAGVNINRKTEVLENSNGTDF
;
A
#
# COMPACT_ATOMS: atom_id res chain seq x y z
N MET A 1 4.06 -5.65 -66.12
CA MET A 1 5.24 -4.77 -65.93
C MET A 1 4.73 -3.34 -65.96
N THR A 2 4.64 -2.58 -64.88
CA THR A 2 5.35 -2.62 -63.61
C THR A 2 4.52 -1.94 -62.51
N LEU A 3 4.30 -2.67 -61.41
CA LEU A 3 4.43 -2.27 -60.01
C LEU A 3 3.97 -0.84 -59.66
N LEU A 4 2.70 -0.71 -59.28
CA LEU A 4 2.20 0.34 -58.40
C LEU A 4 2.37 -0.15 -56.95
N ASP A 5 3.62 -0.34 -56.53
CA ASP A 5 3.98 -0.50 -55.13
C ASP A 5 4.90 0.66 -54.77
N ASN A 6 4.32 1.86 -54.81
CA ASN A 6 4.97 3.00 -54.20
C ASN A 6 4.74 2.83 -52.70
N ASP A 7 5.63 2.04 -52.08
CA ASP A 7 5.78 1.90 -50.64
C ASP A 7 5.73 3.30 -50.04
N LEU A 8 4.54 3.65 -49.54
CA LEU A 8 4.35 4.79 -48.67
C LEU A 8 5.05 4.41 -47.38
N LYS A 9 6.39 4.50 -47.37
CA LYS A 9 7.17 4.60 -46.17
C LYS A 9 6.60 5.81 -45.46
N THR A 10 5.75 5.54 -44.49
CA THR A 10 5.35 6.51 -43.49
C THR A 10 6.67 6.92 -42.84
N GLU A 11 7.29 7.96 -43.38
CA GLU A 11 8.39 8.62 -42.71
C GLU A 11 7.81 9.00 -41.37
N GLU A 12 8.30 8.34 -40.32
CA GLU A 12 7.94 8.64 -38.95
C GLU A 12 8.52 10.03 -38.69
N THR A 13 7.80 11.04 -39.14
CA THR A 13 8.15 12.44 -38.95
C THR A 13 8.23 12.60 -37.45
N ASP A 14 9.42 12.94 -36.94
CA ASP A 14 9.63 13.34 -35.56
C ASP A 14 8.92 14.68 -35.35
N LEU A 15 7.60 14.60 -35.19
CA LEU A 15 6.71 15.75 -35.07
C LEU A 15 7.02 16.49 -33.77
N LEU A 16 6.89 17.81 -33.81
CA LEU A 16 7.03 18.62 -32.61
C LEU A 16 6.04 18.13 -31.53
N PRO A 17 6.45 18.13 -30.26
CA PRO A 17 5.60 17.66 -29.16
C PRO A 17 4.29 18.46 -29.01
N GLU A 18 4.17 19.62 -29.65
CA GLU A 18 2.94 20.42 -29.78
C GLU A 18 1.81 19.66 -30.50
N LEU A 19 2.13 18.67 -31.32
CA LEU A 19 1.17 17.77 -31.98
C LEU A 19 0.96 16.46 -31.19
N THR A 20 1.68 16.26 -30.10
CA THR A 20 1.58 15.08 -29.25
C THR A 20 0.66 15.38 -28.08
N SER A 21 -0.53 14.79 -28.11
CA SER A 21 -1.42 14.77 -26.94
C SER A 21 -0.84 13.81 -25.90
N TYR A 22 -0.56 14.32 -24.70
CA TYR A 22 -0.21 13.52 -23.52
C TYR A 22 -1.42 13.45 -22.58
N PRO A 23 -2.45 12.63 -22.91
CA PRO A 23 -3.62 12.52 -22.06
C PRO A 23 -3.24 11.88 -20.72
N ASP A 24 -3.71 12.47 -19.62
CA ASP A 24 -3.62 11.85 -18.30
C ASP A 24 -4.63 10.70 -18.21
N GLN A 25 -4.13 9.47 -18.34
CA GLN A 25 -4.95 8.26 -18.22
C GLN A 25 -5.01 7.73 -16.77
N GLY A 26 -4.26 8.35 -15.85
CA GLY A 26 -4.13 7.86 -14.48
C GLY A 26 -3.57 6.43 -14.37
N CYS A 27 -3.99 5.72 -13.33
CA CYS A 27 -3.61 4.34 -13.03
C CYS A 27 -4.70 3.60 -12.23
N GLU A 28 -4.41 2.39 -11.73
CA GLU A 28 -5.34 1.59 -10.92
C GLU A 28 -5.77 2.26 -9.60
N PHE A 29 -5.06 3.30 -9.14
CA PHE A 29 -5.34 4.00 -7.89
C PHE A 29 -6.08 5.33 -8.07
N SER A 30 -6.01 5.95 -9.25
CA SER A 30 -6.68 7.22 -9.55
C SER A 30 -6.84 7.38 -11.05
N LYS A 31 -7.96 7.95 -11.49
CA LYS A 31 -8.23 8.23 -12.91
C LYS A 31 -7.42 9.40 -13.47
N THR A 32 -6.93 10.27 -12.59
CA THR A 32 -6.08 11.43 -12.91
C THR A 32 -4.91 11.48 -11.94
N CYS A 33 -3.72 11.82 -12.45
CA CYS A 33 -2.51 11.95 -11.65
C CYS A 33 -2.61 13.13 -10.67
N LEU A 34 -3.30 14.21 -11.05
CA LEU A 34 -3.45 15.41 -10.23
C LEU A 34 -4.37 15.22 -9.02
N ASP A 35 -5.30 14.27 -9.06
CA ASP A 35 -6.20 13.95 -7.94
C ASP A 35 -5.80 12.64 -7.23
N CYS A 36 -4.57 12.16 -7.46
CA CYS A 36 -4.12 10.88 -6.94
C CYS A 36 -3.92 10.92 -5.42
N PRO A 37 -4.53 10.00 -4.64
CA PRO A 37 -4.41 9.99 -3.18
C PRO A 37 -3.06 9.47 -2.68
N LEU A 38 -2.17 9.05 -3.59
CA LEU A 38 -0.87 8.50 -3.23
C LEU A 38 0.11 9.63 -2.92
N PRO A 39 0.87 9.56 -1.81
CA PRO A 39 1.88 10.56 -1.49
C PRO A 39 3.09 10.49 -2.44
N VAL A 40 3.32 9.34 -3.08
CA VAL A 40 4.33 9.16 -4.13
C VAL A 40 3.76 8.21 -5.18
N CYS A 41 3.96 8.51 -6.46
CA CYS A 41 3.48 7.69 -7.56
C CYS A 41 4.05 6.26 -7.48
N VAL A 42 3.24 5.28 -7.87
CA VAL A 42 3.66 3.87 -7.90
C VAL A 42 4.71 3.57 -8.95
N PHE A 43 4.80 4.39 -10.00
CA PHE A 43 5.77 4.26 -11.07
C PHE A 43 7.13 4.90 -10.73
N ASP A 44 7.15 5.88 -9.83
CA ASP A 44 8.37 6.57 -9.41
C ASP A 44 9.24 5.73 -8.46
N GLN A 45 8.69 4.64 -7.89
CA GLN A 45 9.39 3.81 -6.92
C GLN A 45 9.54 2.37 -7.39
N PRO A 46 10.70 1.73 -7.17
CA PRO A 46 10.85 0.31 -7.38
C PRO A 46 9.88 -0.45 -6.47
N ARG A 47 8.99 -1.22 -7.11
CA ARG A 47 7.90 -1.97 -6.44
C ARG A 47 6.91 -1.05 -5.72
N GLY A 48 6.65 0.15 -6.25
CA GLY A 48 5.78 1.17 -5.65
C GLY A 48 4.40 0.64 -5.31
N ARG A 49 3.76 -0.08 -6.25
CA ARG A 49 2.48 -0.77 -6.03
C ARG A 49 2.51 -1.69 -4.80
N GLN A 50 3.47 -2.61 -4.74
CA GLN A 50 3.56 -3.57 -3.63
C GLN A 50 3.85 -2.87 -2.30
N ARG A 51 4.67 -1.81 -2.31
CA ARG A 51 4.95 -0.99 -1.13
C ARG A 51 3.69 -0.27 -0.65
N TRP A 52 2.90 0.30 -1.56
CA TRP A 52 1.65 0.99 -1.23
C TRP A 52 0.64 0.04 -0.59
N LEU A 53 0.32 -1.08 -1.25
CA LEU A 53 -0.60 -2.09 -0.72
C LEU A 53 -0.13 -2.62 0.64
N LYS A 54 1.19 -2.82 0.79
CA LYS A 54 1.77 -3.23 2.08
C LYS A 54 1.57 -2.18 3.16
N ARG A 55 1.82 -0.90 2.87
CA ARG A 55 1.60 0.20 3.82
C ARG A 55 0.13 0.31 4.24
N GLN A 56 -0.81 0.16 3.30
CA GLN A 56 -2.24 0.22 3.61
C GLN A 56 -2.67 -0.92 4.55
N ARG A 57 -2.28 -2.16 4.23
CA ARG A 57 -2.53 -3.32 5.11
C ARG A 57 -1.89 -3.14 6.49
N ASP A 58 -0.64 -2.69 6.53
CA ASP A 58 0.08 -2.48 7.80
C ASP A 58 -0.60 -1.40 8.66
N LYS A 59 -1.15 -0.34 8.06
CA LYS A 59 -1.96 0.67 8.74
C LYS A 59 -3.26 0.10 9.29
N GLU A 60 -3.96 -0.71 8.51
CA GLU A 60 -5.22 -1.35 8.93
C GLU A 60 -4.99 -2.31 10.11
N ILE A 61 -3.94 -3.13 10.06
CA ILE A 61 -3.53 -4.02 11.16
C ILE A 61 -3.32 -3.23 12.44
N VAL A 62 -2.58 -2.10 12.37
CA VAL A 62 -2.32 -1.26 13.55
C VAL A 62 -3.60 -0.64 14.09
N SER A 63 -4.49 -0.15 13.22
CA SER A 63 -5.76 0.43 13.62
C SER A 63 -6.67 -0.58 14.33
N LEU A 64 -6.79 -1.80 13.80
CA LEU A 64 -7.58 -2.87 14.42
C LEU A 64 -6.99 -3.34 15.75
N PHE A 65 -5.66 -3.44 15.83
CA PHE A 65 -4.98 -3.78 17.08
C PHE A 65 -5.16 -2.70 18.14
N GLN A 66 -5.11 -1.41 17.77
CA GLN A 66 -5.43 -0.30 18.68
C GLN A 66 -6.89 -0.31 19.12
N GLY A 67 -7.79 -0.86 18.30
CA GLY A 67 -9.19 -1.14 18.65
C GLY A 67 -9.40 -2.37 19.55
N GLY A 68 -8.34 -3.08 19.95
CA GLY A 68 -8.40 -4.18 20.92
C GLY A 68 -8.41 -5.59 20.33
N GLN A 69 -8.26 -5.76 19.00
CA GLN A 69 -8.14 -7.10 18.41
C GLN A 69 -6.82 -7.78 18.79
N ASP A 70 -6.86 -9.10 19.04
CA ASP A 70 -5.67 -9.90 19.35
C ASP A 70 -4.81 -10.20 18.10
N GLU A 71 -3.51 -10.41 18.30
CA GLU A 71 -2.57 -10.73 17.23
C GLU A 71 -2.93 -11.99 16.45
N ARG A 72 -3.53 -13.00 17.10
CA ARG A 72 -3.95 -14.26 16.46
C ARG A 72 -5.15 -14.05 15.55
N GLU A 73 -6.15 -13.29 16.00
CA GLU A 73 -7.31 -12.93 15.18
C GLU A 73 -6.89 -12.15 13.94
N LEU A 74 -5.94 -11.24 14.08
CA LEU A 74 -5.38 -10.48 12.97
C LEU A 74 -4.59 -11.38 12.01
N ALA A 75 -3.82 -12.34 12.54
CA ALA A 75 -3.10 -13.31 11.72
C ALA A 75 -4.07 -14.12 10.83
N ASP A 76 -5.16 -14.62 11.41
CA ASP A 76 -6.17 -15.39 10.68
C ASP A 76 -6.92 -14.52 9.66
N ARG A 77 -7.36 -13.32 10.06
CA ARG A 77 -8.09 -12.38 9.21
C ARG A 77 -7.29 -11.96 7.97
N PHE A 78 -6.01 -11.63 8.15
CA PHE A 78 -5.14 -11.21 7.06
C PHE A 78 -4.43 -12.38 6.37
N ARG A 79 -4.63 -13.62 6.83
CA ARG A 79 -3.92 -14.83 6.37
C ARG A 79 -2.40 -14.66 6.41
N LEU A 80 -1.91 -14.08 7.49
CA LEU A 80 -0.49 -13.83 7.74
C LEU A 80 -0.03 -14.65 8.94
N SER A 81 1.27 -14.91 9.03
CA SER A 81 1.83 -15.49 10.25
C SER A 81 1.77 -14.48 11.40
N ILE A 82 1.58 -14.97 12.63
CA ILE A 82 1.64 -14.17 13.87
C ILE A 82 2.93 -13.33 13.92
N ARG A 83 4.08 -13.91 13.53
CA ARG A 83 5.36 -13.18 13.45
C ARG A 83 5.32 -11.96 12.51
N THR A 84 4.54 -12.03 11.45
CA THR A 84 4.38 -10.90 10.52
C THR A 84 3.55 -9.80 11.13
N ILE A 85 2.45 -10.14 11.82
CA ILE A 85 1.65 -9.20 12.60
C ILE A 85 2.52 -8.51 13.65
N GLN A 86 3.21 -9.29 14.49
CA GLN A 86 4.13 -8.78 15.51
C GLN A 86 5.19 -7.84 14.95
N ARG A 87 5.77 -8.17 13.79
CA ARG A 87 6.77 -7.32 13.13
C ARG A 87 6.16 -6.00 12.65
N VAL A 88 4.95 -6.03 12.10
CA VAL A 88 4.22 -4.82 11.68
C VAL A 88 3.95 -3.94 12.90
N LEU A 89 3.38 -4.52 13.96
CA LEU A 89 3.11 -3.82 15.21
C LEU A 89 4.39 -3.24 15.81
N LYS A 90 5.45 -4.04 15.96
CA LYS A 90 6.74 -3.55 16.47
C LYS A 90 7.28 -2.37 15.65
N LYS A 91 7.22 -2.44 14.32
CA LYS A 91 7.73 -1.37 13.45
C LYS A 91 6.92 -0.07 13.59
N SER A 92 5.60 -0.17 13.66
CA SER A 92 4.71 0.98 13.74
C SER A 92 4.65 1.59 15.13
N LEU A 93 4.69 0.75 16.17
CA LEU A 93 4.66 1.17 17.57
C LEU A 93 6.05 1.57 18.08
N ALA A 94 7.17 1.17 17.45
CA ALA A 94 8.50 1.69 17.83
C ALA A 94 8.65 3.21 17.60
N GLY A 95 7.81 3.81 16.75
CA GLY A 95 7.72 5.26 16.56
C GLY A 95 6.69 5.95 17.45
N VAL A 96 5.92 5.18 18.24
CA VAL A 96 4.88 5.70 19.14
C VAL A 96 5.27 5.24 20.55
N ASN A 97 5.71 6.14 21.43
CA ASN A 97 6.02 5.76 22.80
C ASN A 97 4.73 5.32 23.51
N ILE A 98 4.47 4.01 23.60
CA ILE A 98 3.22 3.48 24.19
C ILE A 98 3.52 2.84 25.54
N ASN A 99 3.26 3.61 26.60
CA ASN A 99 2.99 3.06 27.92
C ASN A 99 1.71 2.22 27.82
N ARG A 100 1.85 0.90 27.73
CA ARG A 100 0.77 -0.04 28.03
C ARG A 100 1.19 -0.83 29.25
N LYS A 101 0.90 -0.24 30.42
CA LYS A 101 0.86 -0.99 31.67
C LYS A 101 -0.25 -2.02 31.50
N THR A 102 0.16 -3.27 31.59
CA THR A 102 -0.67 -4.45 31.78
C THR A 102 -1.66 -4.22 32.92
N GLU A 103 -2.95 -4.17 32.62
CA GLU A 103 -4.03 -4.31 33.60
C GLU A 103 -5.05 -5.32 33.05
N VAL A 104 -4.68 -6.60 33.07
CA VAL A 104 -5.59 -7.69 33.46
C VAL A 104 -4.68 -8.82 33.93
N LEU A 105 -4.52 -8.95 35.25
CA LEU A 105 -4.17 -10.15 36.03
C LEU A 105 -3.61 -9.68 37.38
N GLU A 106 -4.43 -9.04 38.19
CA GLU A 106 -4.26 -8.97 39.64
C GLU A 106 -5.55 -8.35 40.20
N ASN A 107 -6.46 -9.21 40.65
CA ASN A 107 -7.31 -8.93 41.80
C ASN A 107 -7.71 -10.26 42.44
N SER A 108 -7.03 -10.52 43.55
CA SER A 108 -7.45 -11.25 44.75
C SER A 108 -7.81 -12.74 44.64
N ASN A 109 -6.81 -13.60 44.86
CA ASN A 109 -6.97 -14.67 45.85
C ASN A 109 -7.12 -14.02 47.24
N GLY A 110 -8.08 -14.49 48.03
CA GLY A 110 -8.05 -14.35 49.49
C GLY A 110 -9.32 -13.82 50.14
N THR A 111 -10.25 -14.71 50.48
CA THR A 111 -10.87 -14.71 51.81
C THR A 111 -11.01 -16.15 52.28
N ASP A 112 -10.08 -16.57 53.13
CA ASP A 112 -10.30 -17.66 54.08
C ASP A 112 -11.34 -17.20 55.10
N PHE A 113 -12.46 -17.92 55.21
CA PHE A 113 -13.23 -18.15 56.44
C PHE A 113 -14.20 -19.32 56.23
#